data_AF-A0A3E0MV44-F1
#
_entry.id   AF-A0A3E0MV44-F1
#
_cell.length_a   1.000
_cell.length_b   1.000
_cell.length_c   1.000
_cell.angle_alpha   90.00
_cell.angle_beta   90.00
_cell.angle_gamma   90.00
#
_symmetry.space_group_name_H-M   'P 1'
#
loop_
_entity.id
_entity.type
_entity.pdbx_description
1 polymer ?
#
loop_
_entity_poly.entity_id
_entity_poly.type
_entity_poly.pdbx_seq_one_letter_code
_entity_poly.pdbx_strand_id
1 'polypeptide(L)'
;GGIAGTQSLTVLIRAMAMGQINDRTELWLVRREVLVSALNGLIWALVMAMVTTYWFGDSTLGIIIAFAIIVNLLTAGIAGASLPLILERLDIDPALAGGVILTTVTDVVGFWAFLSLAAYFYG
;
A
#
# COMPACT_ATOMS: atom_id res chain seq x y z
N GLY A 1 2.79 -3.45 -3.25
CA GLY A 1 1.89 -2.33 -2.95
C GLY A 1 0.68 -2.34 -3.86
N GLY A 2 0.87 -2.06 -5.15
CA GLY A 2 -0.17 -1.82 -6.14
C GLY A 2 -1.43 -2.69 -6.02
N ILE A 3 -1.32 -4.03 -6.03
CA ILE A 3 -2.50 -4.93 -6.06
C ILE A 3 -3.39 -4.79 -4.81
N ALA A 4 -2.79 -4.71 -3.61
CA ALA A 4 -3.53 -4.54 -2.37
C ALA A 4 -4.23 -3.17 -2.31
N GLY A 5 -3.50 -2.12 -2.73
CA GLY A 5 -4.08 -0.78 -2.84
C GLY A 5 -5.19 -0.72 -3.88
N THR A 6 -5.08 -1.44 -5.00
CA THR A 6 -6.08 -1.42 -6.07
C THR A 6 -7.35 -2.12 -5.62
N GLN A 7 -7.25 -3.18 -4.81
CA GLN A 7 -8.42 -3.78 -4.16
C GLN A 7 -9.14 -2.78 -3.25
N SER A 8 -8.38 -2.12 -2.37
CA SER A 8 -8.88 -1.07 -1.48
C SER A 8 -9.58 0.04 -2.26
N LEU A 9 -8.92 0.57 -3.30
CA LEU A 9 -9.43 1.58 -4.21
C LEU A 9 -10.76 1.15 -4.85
N THR A 10 -10.83 -0.09 -5.35
CA THR A 10 -12.01 -0.63 -6.04
C THR A 10 -13.20 -0.78 -5.10
N VAL A 11 -12.97 -1.29 -3.88
CA VAL A 11 -14.01 -1.44 -2.86
C VAL A 11 -14.61 -0.08 -2.49
N LEU A 12 -13.77 0.95 -2.37
CA LEU A 12 -14.22 2.31 -2.09
C LEU A 12 -14.98 2.95 -3.23
N ILE A 13 -14.46 2.86 -4.46
CA ILE A 13 -15.18 3.36 -5.65
C ILE A 13 -16.57 2.75 -5.73
N ARG A 14 -16.69 1.45 -5.46
CA ARG A 14 -17.98 0.77 -5.43
C ARG A 14 -18.88 1.27 -4.29
N ALA A 15 -18.33 1.47 -3.09
CA ALA A 15 -19.08 1.98 -1.95
C ALA A 15 -19.60 3.42 -2.19
N MET A 16 -18.79 4.28 -2.81
CA MET A 16 -19.18 5.63 -3.24
C MET A 16 -20.32 5.57 -4.25
N ALA A 17 -20.17 4.75 -5.30
CA ALA A 17 -21.18 4.59 -6.35
C ALA A 17 -22.52 4.03 -5.83
N MET A 18 -22.51 3.26 -4.75
CA MET A 18 -23.72 2.73 -4.10
C MET A 18 -24.31 3.68 -3.05
N GLY A 19 -23.74 4.87 -2.83
CA GLY A 19 -24.20 5.81 -1.80
C GLY A 19 -24.04 5.30 -0.37
N GLN A 20 -23.09 4.38 -0.15
CA GLN A 20 -22.86 3.76 1.16
C GLN A 20 -21.84 4.52 2.03
N ILE A 21 -21.25 5.60 1.50
CA ILE A 21 -20.29 6.43 2.21
C ILE A 21 -20.99 7.65 2.81
N ASN A 22 -21.01 7.71 4.13
CA ASN A 22 -21.31 8.89 4.93
C ASN A 22 -20.08 9.22 5.79
N ASP A 23 -19.93 10.47 6.28
CA ASP A 23 -18.75 10.94 7.05
C ASP A 23 -18.32 9.99 8.19
N ARG A 24 -19.28 9.34 8.86
CA ARG A 24 -19.00 8.37 9.94
C ARG A 24 -18.48 7.02 9.42
N THR A 25 -18.95 6.57 8.27
CA THR A 25 -18.57 5.29 7.65
C THR A 25 -17.23 5.41 6.91
N GLU A 26 -16.93 6.59 6.36
CA GLU A 26 -15.69 6.90 5.66
C GLU A 26 -14.45 6.57 6.51
N LEU A 27 -14.34 7.18 7.70
CA LEU A 27 -13.18 7.00 8.57
C LEU A 27 -13.06 5.55 9.06
N TRP A 28 -14.18 4.88 9.32
CA TRP A 28 -14.19 3.47 9.71
C TRP A 28 -13.66 2.56 8.60
N LEU A 29 -14.11 2.80 7.36
CA LEU A 29 -13.72 2.01 6.20
C LEU A 29 -12.22 2.17 5.90
N VAL A 30 -11.72 3.41 5.96
CA VAL A 30 -10.28 3.69 5.79
C VAL A 30 -9.43 2.98 6.84
N ARG A 31 -9.81 3.09 8.12
CA ARG A 31 -9.06 2.42 9.21
C ARG A 31 -9.06 0.90 9.07
N ARG A 32 -10.19 0.32 8.71
CA ARG A 32 -10.32 -1.13 8.49
C ARG A 32 -9.37 -1.58 7.38
N GLU A 33 -9.30 -0.83 6.29
CA GLU A 33 -8.49 -1.21 5.12
C GLU A 33 -6.98 -1.05 5.37
N VAL A 34 -6.59 -0.01 6.13
CA VAL A 34 -5.21 0.14 6.62
C VAL A 34 -4.80 -1.02 7.52
N LEU A 35 -5.69 -1.47 8.41
CA LEU A 35 -5.44 -2.64 9.26
C LEU A 35 -5.28 -3.93 8.45
N VAL A 36 -6.17 -4.17 7.48
CA VAL A 36 -6.08 -5.32 6.57
C VAL A 36 -4.75 -5.29 5.79
N SER A 37 -4.34 -4.11 5.33
CA SER A 37 -3.08 -3.93 4.61
C SER A 37 -1.86 -4.14 5.50
N ALA A 38 -1.91 -3.71 6.76
CA ALA A 38 -0.85 -3.94 7.74
C ALA A 38 -0.65 -5.43 8.04
N LEU A 39 -1.75 -6.15 8.28
CA LEU A 39 -1.73 -7.60 8.55
C LEU A 39 -1.20 -8.38 7.34
N ASN A 40 -1.69 -8.08 6.13
CA ASN A 40 -1.16 -8.67 4.90
C ASN A 40 0.31 -8.30 4.68
N GLY A 41 0.69 -7.05 4.97
CA GLY A 41 2.06 -6.56 4.94
C GLY A 41 3.00 -7.41 5.76
N LEU A 42 2.61 -7.73 7.00
CA LEU A 42 3.43 -8.54 7.91
C LEU A 42 3.64 -9.97 7.40
N ILE A 43 2.58 -10.60 6.90
CA ILE A 43 2.64 -11.96 6.34
C ILE A 43 3.58 -12.00 5.13
N TRP A 44 3.37 -11.08 4.17
CA TRP A 44 4.19 -11.03 2.96
C TRP A 44 5.63 -10.63 3.23
N ALA A 45 5.86 -9.73 4.19
CA ALA A 45 7.20 -9.34 4.60
C ALA A 45 7.98 -10.53 5.16
N LEU A 46 7.36 -11.35 6.00
CA LEU A 46 7.98 -12.54 6.57
C LEU A 46 8.30 -13.58 5.49
N VAL A 47 7.35 -13.85 4.59
CA VAL A 47 7.56 -14.78 3.47
C VAL A 47 8.73 -14.32 2.60
N MET A 48 8.73 -13.05 2.21
CA MET A 48 9.77 -12.51 1.33
C MET A 48 11.12 -12.39 2.03
N ALA A 49 11.17 -12.06 3.33
CA ALA A 49 12.41 -12.07 4.10
C ALA A 49 13.09 -13.44 4.06
N MET A 50 12.32 -14.52 4.26
CA MET A 50 12.85 -15.89 4.23
C MET A 50 13.33 -16.27 2.84
N VAL A 51 12.53 -16.01 1.80
CA VAL A 51 12.89 -16.31 0.40
C VAL A 51 14.16 -15.57 0.00
N THR A 52 14.23 -14.27 0.29
CA THR A 52 15.37 -13.44 -0.02
C THR A 52 16.63 -13.88 0.71
N THR A 53 16.53 -14.15 2.02
CA THR A 53 17.66 -14.63 2.82
C THR A 53 18.18 -15.97 2.28
N TYR A 54 17.29 -16.90 1.96
CA TYR A 54 17.66 -18.22 1.43
C TYR A 54 18.32 -18.13 0.05
N TRP A 55 17.81 -17.28 -0.84
CA TRP A 55 18.31 -17.19 -2.21
C TRP A 55 19.65 -16.45 -2.29
N PHE A 56 19.78 -15.32 -1.59
CA PHE A 56 20.98 -14.50 -1.67
C PHE A 56 22.04 -14.87 -0.63
N GLY A 57 21.71 -15.73 0.34
CA GLY A 57 22.60 -16.06 1.46
C GLY A 57 22.89 -14.87 2.38
N ASP A 58 22.11 -13.79 2.27
CA ASP A 58 22.30 -12.54 3.00
C ASP A 58 21.04 -12.18 3.81
N SER A 59 21.14 -12.37 5.13
CA SER A 59 20.07 -12.05 6.08
C SER A 59 19.79 -10.54 6.16
N THR A 60 20.78 -9.70 5.89
CA THR A 60 20.62 -8.23 5.87
C THR A 60 19.70 -7.83 4.73
N LEU A 61 19.91 -8.41 3.55
CA LEU A 61 19.05 -8.20 2.37
C LEU A 61 17.61 -8.66 2.65
N GLY A 62 17.45 -9.79 3.34
CA GLY A 62 16.15 -10.28 3.81
C GLY A 62 15.42 -9.27 4.70
N ILE A 63 16.09 -8.68 5.68
CA ILE A 63 15.52 -7.66 6.59
C ILE A 63 15.14 -6.39 5.82
N ILE A 64 16.00 -5.94 4.90
CA ILE A 64 15.76 -4.74 4.07
C ILE A 64 14.50 -4.93 3.23
N ILE A 65 14.37 -6.08 2.55
CA ILE A 65 13.19 -6.42 1.74
C ILE A 65 11.94 -6.53 2.61
N ALA A 66 12.03 -7.16 3.78
CA ALA A 66 10.92 -7.27 4.72
C ALA A 66 10.36 -5.88 5.07
N PHE A 67 11.24 -4.96 5.46
CA PHE A 67 10.84 -3.60 5.82
C PHE A 67 10.26 -2.84 4.62
N ALA A 68 10.91 -2.92 3.46
CA ALA A 68 10.43 -2.27 2.24
C ALA A 68 9.02 -2.76 1.85
N ILE A 69 8.72 -4.04 2.04
CA ILE A 69 7.40 -4.62 1.80
C ILE A 69 6.36 -4.08 2.80
N ILE A 70 6.69 -4.03 4.09
CA ILE A 70 5.78 -3.47 5.11
C ILE A 70 5.42 -2.03 4.75
N VAL A 71 6.42 -1.19 4.46
CA VAL A 71 6.20 0.21 4.08
C VAL A 71 5.35 0.28 2.81
N ASN A 72 5.69 -0.46 1.76
CA ASN A 72 4.98 -0.43 0.50
C ASN A 72 3.50 -0.88 0.63
N LEU A 73 3.21 -1.93 1.43
CA LEU A 73 1.83 -2.39 1.63
C LEU A 73 1.03 -1.45 2.52
N LEU A 74 1.65 -0.84 3.54
CA LEU A 74 1.01 0.21 4.34
C LEU A 74 0.67 1.43 3.49
N THR A 75 1.62 1.91 2.68
CA THR A 75 1.38 3.01 1.74
C THR A 75 0.26 2.66 0.76
N ALA A 76 0.25 1.44 0.23
CA ALA A 76 -0.82 1.00 -0.68
C ALA A 76 -2.19 0.96 0.00
N GLY A 77 -2.27 0.51 1.25
CA GLY A 77 -3.52 0.49 2.00
C GLY A 77 -4.03 1.89 2.35
N ILE A 78 -3.13 2.77 2.78
CA ILE A 78 -3.46 4.17 3.08
C ILE A 78 -3.90 4.88 1.80
N ALA A 79 -3.07 4.83 0.75
CA ALA A 79 -3.36 5.47 -0.52
C ALA A 79 -4.64 4.88 -1.14
N GLY A 80 -4.77 3.56 -1.26
CA GLY A 80 -5.97 2.91 -1.80
C GLY A 80 -7.24 3.30 -1.06
N ALA A 81 -7.14 3.53 0.26
CA ALA A 81 -8.26 3.91 1.08
C ALA A 81 -8.58 5.42 1.06
N SER A 82 -7.56 6.28 0.95
CA SER A 82 -7.76 7.73 1.02
C SER A 82 -7.91 8.39 -0.36
N LEU A 83 -7.26 7.84 -1.40
CA LEU A 83 -7.25 8.44 -2.74
C LEU A 83 -8.66 8.66 -3.30
N PRO A 84 -9.58 7.69 -3.27
CA PRO A 84 -10.89 7.85 -3.87
C PRO A 84 -11.66 9.02 -3.28
N LEU A 85 -11.59 9.16 -1.95
CA LEU A 85 -12.23 10.20 -1.17
C LEU A 85 -11.61 11.58 -1.42
N ILE A 86 -10.29 11.64 -1.55
CA ILE A 86 -9.57 12.87 -1.87
C ILE A 86 -9.92 13.33 -3.29
N LEU A 87 -9.93 12.42 -4.26
CA LEU A 87 -10.25 12.74 -5.65
C LEU A 87 -11.70 13.19 -5.81
N GLU A 88 -12.65 12.53 -5.15
CA GLU A 88 -14.06 12.95 -5.13
C GLU A 88 -14.23 14.36 -4.56
N ARG A 89 -13.54 14.70 -3.46
CA ARG A 89 -13.54 16.06 -2.89
C ARG A 89 -12.91 17.12 -3.80
N LEU A 90 -12.11 16.71 -4.77
CA LEU A 90 -11.50 17.57 -5.77
C LEU A 90 -12.28 17.60 -7.09
N ASP A 91 -13.48 17.01 -7.15
CA ASP A 91 -14.29 16.84 -8.36
C ASP A 91 -13.54 16.09 -9.49
N ILE A 92 -12.61 15.19 -9.13
CA ILE A 92 -11.86 14.33 -10.07
C ILE A 92 -12.42 12.90 -9.99
N ASP A 93 -12.73 12.29 -11.13
CA ASP A 93 -13.22 10.91 -11.18
C ASP A 93 -12.17 9.89 -10.65
N PRO A 94 -12.41 9.26 -9.49
CA PRO A 94 -11.47 8.31 -8.90
C PRO A 94 -11.36 7.00 -9.68
N ALA A 95 -12.35 6.62 -10.50
CA ALA A 95 -12.30 5.42 -11.31
C ALA A 95 -11.30 5.52 -12.46
N LEU A 96 -11.09 6.74 -12.99
CA LEU A 96 -10.15 7.00 -14.07
C LEU A 96 -8.72 7.26 -13.56
N ALA A 97 -8.58 8.09 -12.52
CA ALA A 97 -7.27 8.55 -12.04
C ALA A 97 -6.69 7.67 -10.93
N GLY A 98 -7.55 7.01 -10.13
CA GLY A 98 -7.14 6.42 -8.87
C GLY A 98 -6.12 5.29 -9.02
N GLY A 99 -6.28 4.44 -10.03
CA GLY A 99 -5.36 3.32 -10.27
C GLY A 99 -3.95 3.77 -10.62
N VAL A 100 -3.80 4.75 -11.52
CA VAL A 100 -2.48 5.24 -11.98
C VAL A 100 -1.77 6.00 -10.87
N ILE A 101 -2.49 6.87 -10.15
CA ILE A 101 -1.91 7.62 -9.02
C ILE A 101 -1.51 6.66 -7.91
N LEU A 102 -2.33 5.66 -7.61
CA LEU A 102 -2.00 4.66 -6.61
C LEU A 102 -0.71 3.90 -6.96
N THR A 103 -0.61 3.36 -8.17
CA THR A 103 0.57 2.56 -8.56
C THR A 103 1.83 3.41 -8.52
N THR A 104 1.78 4.63 -9.03
CA THR A 104 2.92 5.56 -9.00
C THR A 104 3.37 5.89 -7.58
N VAL A 105 2.43 6.18 -6.67
CA VAL A 105 2.74 6.40 -5.25
C VAL A 105 3.39 5.16 -4.64
N THR A 106 2.84 3.97 -4.88
CA THR A 106 3.39 2.73 -4.32
C THR A 106 4.77 2.39 -4.89
N ASP A 107 5.03 2.70 -6.16
CA ASP A 107 6.32 2.48 -6.79
C ASP A 107 7.37 3.44 -6.21
N VAL A 108 7.09 4.74 -6.17
CA VAL A 108 8.02 5.75 -5.62
C VAL A 108 8.35 5.43 -4.16
N VAL A 109 7.35 5.15 -3.33
CA VAL A 109 7.58 4.86 -1.91
C VAL A 109 8.26 3.51 -1.71
N GLY A 110 7.91 2.49 -2.49
CA GLY A 110 8.54 1.17 -2.42
C GLY A 110 10.02 1.21 -2.80
N PHE A 111 10.37 1.85 -3.92
CA PHE A 111 11.76 2.04 -4.33
C PHE A 111 12.54 2.90 -3.35
N TRP A 112 11.95 3.99 -2.87
CA TRP A 112 12.60 4.85 -1.90
C TRP A 112 12.90 4.12 -0.58
N ALA A 113 11.94 3.34 -0.06
CA ALA A 113 12.14 2.55 1.16
C ALA A 113 13.24 1.50 0.97
N PHE A 114 13.24 0.79 -0.15
CA PHE A 114 14.27 -0.21 -0.44
C PHE A 114 15.66 0.42 -0.60
N LEU A 115 15.80 1.44 -1.45
CA LEU A 115 17.09 2.05 -1.78
C LEU A 115 17.70 2.79 -0.60
N SER A 116 16.91 3.49 0.21
CA SER A 116 17.41 4.19 1.40
C SER A 116 17.99 3.22 2.44
N LEU A 117 17.31 2.09 2.68
CA LEU A 117 17.81 1.05 3.56
C LEU A 117 19.03 0.34 2.98
N ALA A 118 19.01 -0.01 1.70
CA ALA A 118 20.16 -0.62 1.04
C ALA A 118 21.39 0.30 1.10
N ALA A 119 21.22 1.60 0.83
CA ALA A 119 22.30 2.57 0.94
C ALA A 119 22.81 2.74 2.38
N TYR A 120 21.94 2.62 3.40
CA TYR A 120 22.36 2.69 4.79
C TYR A 120 23.16 1.46 5.26
N PHE A 121 22.82 0.26 4.77
CA PHE A 121 23.47 -0.98 5.19
C PHE A 121 24.68 -1.39 4.33
N TYR A 122 24.69 -1.04 3.04
CA TYR A 122 25.73 -1.44 2.08
C TYR A 122 26.55 -0.27 1.50
N GLY A 123 26.17 0.98 1.80
CA GLY A 123 26.93 2.17 1.43
C GLY A 123 28.00 2.50 2.45
#